data_AF-A0A0N4UR68-F1
#
_entry.id   AF-A0A0N4UR68-F1
#
_cell.length_a   1.000
_cell.length_b   1.000
_cell.length_c   1.000
_cell.angle_alpha   90.00
_cell.angle_beta   90.00
_cell.angle_gamma   90.00
#
_symmetry.space_group_name_H-M   'P 1'
#
loop_
_entity.id
_entity.type
_entity.pdbx_description
1 polymer ?
#
loop_
_entity_poly.entity_id
_entity_poly.type
_entity_poly.pdbx_seq_one_letter_code
_entity_poly.pdbx_strand_id
1 'polypeptide(L)'
;MDFCVGVDVSLSLTFVDDIRRLRFCFDKINRQQRKKFFFFWGIVFIITTTLVLIFKKEVDHSACQRSGSTSSDDDELELGVFDTYILLWDIVRLKPMLWMIVILLTGKVAFGATDGMTGLKLIAMGMPKDKLSSMAVFLTPVQVLLPWFIGKWTAGSGPLNVFLLAYPYRIFMGGIFAALVWWTPSFRTERDFSFILYVLWIVAYCFHQVASYSMFVSMMAFNAQVSDPKIGGTYMTLLNTLNNLGGNWPVTLVLSLADYLSYYICFTKGSKSSLYSCNAKVLSDQCKSSGNVCEVVIDGYYVAVALCSVIGIIWFKAFFNKIKCLQKIPRTDWRVFSK
;
A
#
# COMPACT_ATOMS: atom_id res chain seq x y z
N MET A 1 33.14 -4.51 -19.50
CA MET A 1 31.67 -4.56 -19.79
C MET A 1 31.32 -5.93 -20.36
N ASP A 2 32.15 -6.94 -20.12
CA ASP A 2 32.44 -7.96 -21.13
C ASP A 2 31.70 -9.27 -20.89
N PHE A 3 30.90 -9.36 -19.83
CA PHE A 3 30.12 -10.55 -19.51
C PHE A 3 28.70 -10.55 -20.12
N CYS A 4 28.26 -9.43 -20.69
CA CYS A 4 26.94 -9.30 -21.34
C CYS A 4 27.06 -9.11 -22.87
N VAL A 5 28.26 -9.25 -23.45
CA VAL A 5 28.48 -9.25 -24.90
C VAL A 5 28.64 -10.71 -25.33
N GLY A 6 27.74 -11.21 -26.18
CA GLY A 6 27.77 -12.57 -26.71
C GLY A 6 26.72 -13.51 -26.10
N VAL A 7 25.43 -13.24 -26.39
CA VAL A 7 24.38 -14.28 -26.28
C VAL A 7 24.07 -14.71 -27.71
N ASP A 8 24.73 -15.77 -28.16
CA ASP A 8 24.43 -16.44 -29.42
C ASP A 8 23.31 -17.44 -29.18
N VAL A 9 22.12 -17.16 -29.75
CA VAL A 9 20.94 -18.02 -29.63
C VAL A 9 21.10 -19.22 -30.56
N SER A 10 21.94 -20.19 -30.18
CA SER A 10 22.05 -21.47 -30.86
C SER A 10 21.30 -22.55 -30.07
N LEU A 11 20.32 -23.19 -30.71
CA LEU A 11 19.40 -24.17 -30.12
C LEU A 11 20.13 -25.47 -29.73
N SER A 12 20.47 -25.65 -28.44
CA SER A 12 20.27 -26.90 -27.67
C SER A 12 21.03 -26.86 -26.34
N LEU A 13 20.36 -27.21 -25.23
CA LEU A 13 20.84 -27.18 -23.82
C LEU A 13 21.32 -25.83 -23.26
N THR A 14 21.81 -24.92 -24.11
CA THR A 14 22.22 -23.54 -23.82
C THR A 14 21.06 -22.60 -23.48
N PHE A 15 19.85 -22.88 -23.98
CA PHE A 15 18.70 -21.96 -23.86
C PHE A 15 18.32 -21.61 -22.42
N VAL A 16 18.39 -22.57 -21.48
CA VAL A 16 18.05 -22.32 -20.07
C VAL A 16 19.11 -21.47 -19.39
N ASP A 17 20.38 -21.73 -19.68
CA ASP A 17 21.51 -20.96 -19.14
C ASP A 17 21.58 -19.57 -19.77
N ASP A 18 21.27 -19.42 -21.06
CA ASP A 18 21.16 -18.14 -21.76
C ASP A 18 20.02 -17.30 -21.21
N ILE A 19 18.84 -17.88 -20.92
CA ILE A 19 17.74 -17.17 -20.25
C ILE A 19 18.17 -16.71 -18.86
N ARG A 20 18.89 -17.55 -18.11
CA ARG A 20 19.37 -17.20 -16.77
C ARG A 20 20.42 -16.08 -16.85
N ARG A 21 21.30 -16.11 -17.86
CA ARG A 21 22.33 -15.10 -18.14
C ARG A 21 21.73 -13.78 -18.59
N LEU A 22 20.73 -13.81 -19.48
CA LEU A 22 19.93 -12.66 -19.90
C LEU A 22 19.20 -12.03 -18.72
N ARG A 23 18.55 -12.83 -17.86
CA ARG A 23 17.88 -12.33 -16.64
C ARG A 23 18.88 -11.67 -15.69
N PHE A 24 20.06 -12.28 -15.50
CA PHE A 24 21.13 -11.70 -14.70
C PHE A 24 21.67 -10.39 -15.29
N CYS A 25 21.91 -10.33 -16.60
CA CYS A 25 22.32 -9.11 -17.30
C CYS A 25 21.26 -8.01 -17.20
N PHE A 26 19.98 -8.35 -17.39
CA PHE A 26 18.87 -7.40 -17.25
C PHE A 26 18.78 -6.84 -15.82
N ASP A 27 18.88 -7.69 -14.79
CA ASP A 27 18.90 -7.25 -13.40
C ASP A 27 20.13 -6.41 -13.06
N LYS A 28 21.28 -6.69 -13.69
CA LYS A 28 22.52 -5.93 -13.52
C LYS A 28 22.41 -4.55 -14.18
N ILE A 29 21.91 -4.49 -15.41
CA ILE A 29 21.64 -3.23 -16.14
C ILE A 29 20.64 -2.38 -15.36
N ASN A 30 19.52 -2.95 -14.92
CA ASN A 30 18.52 -2.22 -14.13
C ASN A 30 19.08 -1.71 -12.81
N ARG A 31 19.90 -2.51 -12.10
CA ARG A 31 20.60 -2.05 -10.89
C ARG A 31 21.57 -0.91 -11.20
N GLN A 32 22.29 -0.97 -12.31
CA GLN A 32 23.24 0.07 -12.68
C GLN A 32 22.54 1.37 -13.10
N GLN A 33 21.44 1.29 -13.86
CA GLN A 33 20.62 2.44 -14.21
C GLN A 33 20.03 3.10 -12.96
N ARG A 34 19.49 2.32 -12.00
CA ARG A 34 19.03 2.86 -10.72
C ARG A 34 20.14 3.57 -9.95
N LYS A 35 21.35 2.99 -9.88
CA LYS A 35 22.49 3.62 -9.20
C LYS A 35 22.88 4.95 -9.85
N LYS A 36 22.99 5.00 -11.17
CA LYS A 36 23.30 6.24 -11.91
C LYS A 36 22.22 7.30 -11.71
N PHE A 37 20.96 6.90 -11.75
CA PHE A 37 19.82 7.76 -11.49
C PHE A 37 19.86 8.38 -10.08
N PHE A 38 20.02 7.54 -9.04
CA PHE A 38 20.12 8.05 -7.65
C PHE A 38 21.36 8.91 -7.43
N PHE A 39 22.47 8.59 -8.07
CA PHE A 39 23.68 9.40 -7.98
C PHE A 39 23.48 10.79 -8.61
N PHE A 40 22.89 10.85 -9.81
CA PHE A 40 22.55 12.10 -10.48
C PHE A 40 21.61 12.96 -9.63
N TRP A 41 20.47 12.41 -9.19
CA TRP A 41 19.52 13.14 -8.36
C TRP A 41 20.09 13.50 -6.98
N GLY A 42 21.00 12.69 -6.43
CA GLY A 42 21.73 13.00 -5.20
C GLY A 42 22.59 14.26 -5.34
N ILE A 43 23.33 14.41 -6.44
CA ILE A 43 24.11 15.63 -6.72
C ILE A 43 23.19 16.84 -6.87
N VAL A 44 22.12 16.71 -7.67
CA VAL A 44 21.13 17.78 -7.86
C VAL A 44 20.59 18.23 -6.50
N PHE A 45 20.23 17.29 -5.63
CA PHE A 45 19.70 17.58 -4.29
C PHE A 45 20.70 18.33 -3.41
N ILE A 46 21.98 17.96 -3.43
CA ILE A 46 23.03 18.67 -2.68
C ILE A 46 23.18 20.10 -3.18
N ILE A 47 23.26 20.29 -4.50
CA ILE A 47 23.40 21.62 -5.11
C ILE A 47 22.20 22.49 -4.74
N THR A 48 20.96 22.00 -4.96
CA THR A 48 19.76 22.79 -4.67
C THR A 48 19.62 23.10 -3.19
N THR A 49 19.90 22.15 -2.29
CA THR A 49 19.83 22.38 -0.83
C THR A 49 20.86 23.41 -0.38
N THR A 50 22.07 23.34 -0.92
CA THR A 50 23.13 24.32 -0.62
C THR A 50 22.74 25.72 -1.12
N LEU A 51 22.16 25.82 -2.31
CA LEU A 51 21.66 27.09 -2.84
C LEU A 51 20.53 27.66 -1.96
N VAL A 52 19.55 26.84 -1.56
CA VAL A 52 18.48 27.29 -0.66
C VAL A 52 19.05 27.74 0.68
N LEU A 53 20.01 27.00 1.26
CA LEU A 53 20.63 27.36 2.54
C LEU A 53 21.38 28.70 2.47
N ILE A 54 22.00 29.03 1.34
CA ILE A 54 22.71 30.29 1.15
C ILE A 54 21.76 31.45 0.85
N PHE A 55 20.77 31.25 -0.03
CA PHE A 55 19.93 32.33 -0.55
C PHE A 55 18.65 32.57 0.24
N LYS A 56 18.09 31.55 0.90
CA LYS A 56 16.86 31.69 1.67
C LYS A 56 17.20 31.99 3.12
N LYS A 57 17.09 33.26 3.50
CA LYS A 57 17.17 33.70 4.89
C LYS A 57 15.79 33.57 5.53
N GLU A 58 15.63 32.64 6.46
CA GLU A 58 14.37 32.49 7.20
C GLU A 58 14.24 33.56 8.28
N VAL A 59 13.06 34.17 8.39
CA VAL A 59 12.74 35.19 9.40
C VAL A 59 12.00 34.47 10.53
N ASP A 60 12.54 34.54 11.74
CA ASP A 60 11.98 33.85 12.91
C ASP A 60 10.84 34.69 13.51
N HIS A 61 9.63 34.48 12.99
CA HIS A 61 8.41 35.17 13.45
C HIS A 61 7.94 34.73 14.85
N SER A 62 8.50 33.64 15.39
CA SER A 62 8.25 33.12 16.75
C SER A 62 8.48 34.18 17.84
N ALA A 63 9.38 35.14 17.60
CA ALA A 63 9.68 36.23 18.53
C ALA A 63 8.63 37.36 18.53
N CYS A 64 7.93 37.58 17.42
CA CYS A 64 6.95 38.66 17.29
C CYS A 64 5.63 38.34 18.02
N GLN A 65 5.16 37.08 18.01
CA GLN A 65 3.89 36.72 18.67
C GLN A 65 3.94 36.77 20.21
N ARG A 66 5.12 36.69 20.85
CA ARG A 66 5.22 36.90 22.32
C ARG A 66 4.89 38.33 22.76
N SER A 67 4.90 39.29 21.84
CA SER A 67 4.68 40.70 22.14
C SER A 67 3.23 41.11 21.89
N GLY A 68 2.28 40.53 22.64
CA GLY A 68 0.97 41.13 22.94
C GLY A 68 0.05 41.58 21.80
N SER A 69 0.33 41.29 20.53
CA SER A 69 -0.59 41.60 19.44
C SER A 69 -1.75 40.63 19.49
N THR A 70 -2.95 41.15 19.71
CA THR A 70 -4.24 40.47 19.63
C THR A 70 -4.35 39.73 18.29
N SER A 71 -3.85 38.49 18.23
CA SER A 71 -4.02 37.65 17.06
C SER A 71 -5.50 37.36 16.94
N SER A 72 -6.03 37.60 15.74
CA SER A 72 -7.34 37.08 15.37
C SER A 72 -7.35 35.59 15.66
N ASP A 73 -8.45 35.07 16.22
CA ASP A 73 -8.57 33.65 16.56
C ASP A 73 -8.38 32.69 15.35
N ASP A 74 -8.33 33.22 14.13
CA ASP A 74 -8.16 32.51 12.87
C ASP A 74 -6.74 32.58 12.28
N ASP A 75 -5.80 33.29 12.88
CA ASP A 75 -4.42 33.37 12.36
C ASP A 75 -3.65 32.07 12.67
N GLU A 76 -3.01 31.49 11.64
CA GLU A 76 -2.15 30.32 11.79
C GLU A 76 -0.98 30.63 12.74
N LEU A 77 -0.74 29.73 13.69
CA LEU A 77 0.30 29.87 14.70
C LEU A 77 1.65 29.53 14.08
N GLU A 78 2.50 30.55 13.88
CA GLU A 78 3.88 30.37 13.42
C GLU A 78 4.76 29.97 14.62
N LEU A 79 4.84 28.65 14.85
CA LEU A 79 5.63 28.04 15.93
C LEU A 79 7.07 27.74 15.48
N GLY A 80 8.01 27.87 16.41
CA GLY A 80 9.36 27.33 16.24
C GLY A 80 9.33 25.79 16.09
N VAL A 81 10.41 25.22 15.54
CA VAL A 81 10.50 23.76 15.28
C VAL A 81 10.29 22.95 16.55
N PHE A 82 10.93 23.35 17.66
CA PHE A 82 10.83 22.63 18.93
C PHE A 82 9.41 22.74 19.53
N ASP A 83 8.81 23.93 19.49
CA ASP A 83 7.45 24.16 19.97
C ASP A 83 6.43 23.34 19.16
N THR A 84 6.68 23.18 17.84
CA THR A 84 5.87 22.32 16.97
C THR A 84 5.90 20.85 17.40
N TYR A 85 7.07 20.32 17.80
CA TYR A 85 7.17 18.95 18.30
C TYR A 85 6.46 18.75 19.65
N ILE A 86 6.56 19.73 20.55
CA ILE A 86 5.82 19.71 21.82
C ILE A 86 4.31 19.70 21.53
N LEU A 87 3.86 20.56 20.63
CA LEU A 87 2.45 20.65 20.27
C LEU A 87 1.92 19.36 19.61
N LEU A 88 2.70 18.73 18.74
CA LEU A 88 2.39 17.41 18.18
C LEU A 88 2.22 16.35 19.28
N TRP A 89 3.08 16.39 20.29
CA TRP A 89 2.99 15.49 21.44
C TRP A 89 1.71 15.72 22.26
N ASP A 90 1.31 16.99 22.43
CA ASP A 90 0.06 17.35 23.10
C ASP A 90 -1.17 16.89 22.30
N ILE A 91 -1.16 17.03 20.97
CA ILE A 91 -2.21 16.49 20.08
C ILE A 91 -2.35 14.97 20.28
N VAL A 92 -1.24 14.23 20.22
CA VAL A 92 -1.23 12.76 20.35
C VAL A 92 -1.78 12.30 21.71
N ARG A 93 -1.60 13.11 22.77
CA ARG A 93 -2.10 12.81 24.11
C ARG A 93 -3.60 13.00 24.29
N LEU A 94 -4.28 13.68 23.36
CA LEU A 94 -5.74 13.84 23.43
C LEU A 94 -6.42 12.47 23.38
N LYS A 95 -7.38 12.22 24.29
CA LYS A 95 -8.09 10.94 24.36
C LYS A 95 -8.75 10.51 23.04
N PRO A 96 -9.44 11.41 22.29
CA PRO A 96 -9.99 11.06 20.98
C PRO A 96 -8.89 10.70 19.97
N MET A 97 -7.74 11.39 20.04
CA MET A 97 -6.60 11.16 19.15
C MET A 97 -5.99 9.78 19.33
N LEU A 98 -5.84 9.30 20.57
CA LEU A 98 -5.32 7.95 20.83
C LEU A 98 -6.17 6.87 20.14
N TRP A 99 -7.50 6.97 20.21
CA TRP A 99 -8.39 6.06 19.49
C TRP A 99 -8.26 6.20 17.97
N MET A 100 -8.09 7.43 17.49
CA MET A 100 -7.88 7.70 16.07
C MET A 100 -6.60 7.08 15.54
N ILE A 101 -5.50 7.20 16.29
CA ILE A 101 -4.20 6.57 15.97
C ILE A 101 -4.37 5.05 15.84
N VAL A 102 -5.04 4.42 16.81
CA VAL A 102 -5.30 2.97 16.76
C VAL A 102 -6.09 2.61 15.51
N ILE A 103 -7.15 3.35 15.18
CA ILE A 103 -7.97 3.12 13.99
C ILE A 103 -7.15 3.28 12.70
N LEU A 104 -6.34 4.34 12.61
CA LEU A 104 -5.50 4.63 11.46
C LEU A 104 -4.43 3.56 11.23
N LEU A 105 -3.78 3.09 12.30
CA LEU A 105 -2.72 2.10 12.22
C LEU A 105 -3.26 0.69 11.96
N THR A 106 -4.44 0.33 12.47
CA THR A 106 -4.93 -1.06 12.40
C THR A 106 -6.01 -1.29 11.34
N GLY A 107 -6.69 -0.23 10.89
CA GLY A 107 -7.87 -0.35 10.04
C GLY A 107 -7.62 -0.99 8.66
N LYS A 108 -6.40 -0.90 8.12
CA LYS A 108 -6.08 -1.45 6.78
C LYS A 108 -5.48 -2.85 6.80
N VAL A 109 -5.31 -3.48 7.97
CA VAL A 109 -4.78 -4.84 8.08
C VAL A 109 -5.58 -5.86 7.26
N ALA A 110 -6.90 -5.65 7.17
CA ALA A 110 -7.80 -6.48 6.38
C ALA A 110 -7.44 -6.59 4.90
N PHE A 111 -6.75 -5.59 4.35
CA PHE A 111 -6.45 -5.49 2.92
C PHE A 111 -4.99 -5.78 2.60
N GLY A 112 -4.14 -6.03 3.61
CA GLY A 112 -2.69 -6.20 3.42
C GLY A 112 -2.32 -7.28 2.41
N ALA A 113 -2.98 -8.44 2.46
CA ALA A 113 -2.78 -9.52 1.49
C ALA A 113 -3.27 -9.15 0.09
N THR A 114 -4.49 -8.63 0.00
CA THR A 114 -5.11 -8.27 -1.28
C THR A 114 -4.32 -7.19 -2.01
N ASP A 115 -3.97 -6.10 -1.33
CA ASP A 115 -3.27 -4.95 -1.90
C ASP A 115 -1.77 -5.27 -2.14
N GLY A 116 -1.16 -6.07 -1.27
CA GLY A 116 0.27 -6.38 -1.32
C GLY A 116 0.66 -7.53 -2.25
N MET A 117 -0.18 -8.56 -2.36
CA MET A 117 0.19 -9.82 -3.01
C MET A 117 -0.49 -10.05 -4.36
N THR A 118 -1.69 -9.53 -4.59
CA THR A 118 -2.48 -9.86 -5.81
C THR A 118 -1.72 -9.50 -7.09
N GLY A 119 -1.15 -8.29 -7.16
CA GLY A 119 -0.35 -7.87 -8.31
C GLY A 119 0.88 -8.74 -8.53
N LEU A 120 1.60 -9.09 -7.47
CA LEU A 120 2.76 -9.99 -7.53
C LEU A 120 2.36 -11.38 -8.00
N LYS A 121 1.20 -11.86 -7.56
CA LYS A 121 0.69 -13.18 -7.92
C LYS A 121 0.33 -13.27 -9.40
N LEU A 122 -0.32 -12.25 -9.94
CA LEU A 122 -0.63 -12.17 -11.38
C LEU A 122 0.63 -12.12 -12.24
N ILE A 123 1.64 -11.37 -11.80
CA ILE A 123 2.96 -11.34 -12.47
C ILE A 123 3.61 -12.73 -12.42
N ALA A 124 3.56 -13.42 -11.28
CA ALA A 124 4.12 -14.76 -11.13
C ALA A 124 3.41 -15.79 -12.01
N MET A 125 2.11 -15.63 -12.27
CA MET A 125 1.36 -16.45 -13.21
C MET A 125 1.71 -16.17 -14.68
N GLY A 126 2.40 -15.06 -14.96
CA GLY A 126 2.87 -14.69 -16.30
C GLY A 126 2.13 -13.52 -16.93
N MET A 127 1.28 -12.80 -16.19
CA MET A 127 0.60 -11.63 -16.73
C MET A 127 1.62 -10.50 -17.02
N PRO A 128 1.61 -9.91 -18.23
CA PRO A 128 2.54 -8.84 -18.58
C PRO A 128 2.38 -7.62 -17.65
N LYS A 129 3.51 -7.08 -17.17
CA LYS A 129 3.54 -5.95 -16.22
C LYS A 129 3.01 -4.66 -16.84
N ASP A 130 3.22 -4.47 -18.13
CA ASP A 130 2.69 -3.36 -18.92
C ASP A 130 1.15 -3.40 -18.98
N LYS A 131 0.55 -4.58 -19.15
CA LYS A 131 -0.91 -4.75 -19.11
C LYS A 131 -1.49 -4.46 -17.73
N LEU A 132 -0.88 -4.99 -16.66
CA LEU A 132 -1.27 -4.67 -15.29
C LEU A 132 -1.18 -3.17 -15.00
N SER A 133 -0.08 -2.53 -15.42
CA SER A 133 0.10 -1.08 -15.24
C SER A 133 -0.90 -0.26 -16.06
N SER A 134 -1.25 -0.74 -17.26
CA SER A 134 -2.25 -0.07 -18.12
C SER A 134 -3.65 -0.08 -17.50
N MET A 135 -3.98 -1.06 -16.65
CA MET A 135 -5.26 -1.07 -15.93
C MET A 135 -5.42 0.17 -15.06
N ALA A 136 -4.34 0.67 -14.44
CA ALA A 136 -4.38 1.85 -13.57
C ALA A 136 -4.90 3.09 -14.31
N VAL A 137 -4.62 3.21 -15.61
CA VAL A 137 -5.11 4.32 -16.45
C VAL A 137 -6.65 4.33 -16.49
N PHE A 138 -7.28 3.16 -16.59
CA PHE A 138 -8.75 3.04 -16.57
C PHE A 138 -9.36 3.32 -15.20
N LEU A 139 -8.57 3.22 -14.13
CA LEU A 139 -9.03 3.50 -12.77
C LEU A 139 -9.00 4.99 -12.47
N THR A 140 -8.09 5.77 -13.07
CA THR A 140 -7.95 7.22 -12.83
C THR A 140 -9.27 8.01 -12.96
N PRO A 141 -10.11 7.82 -13.99
CA PRO A 141 -11.41 8.50 -14.07
C PRO A 141 -12.31 8.23 -12.87
N VAL A 142 -12.33 6.99 -12.36
CA VAL A 142 -13.09 6.63 -11.16
C VAL A 142 -12.57 7.43 -9.96
N GLN A 143 -11.25 7.60 -9.82
CA GLN A 143 -10.65 8.35 -8.71
C GLN A 143 -11.00 9.84 -8.73
N VAL A 144 -11.14 10.42 -9.93
CA VAL A 144 -11.48 11.84 -10.11
C VAL A 144 -12.98 12.07 -9.90
N LEU A 145 -13.83 11.19 -10.42
CA LEU A 145 -15.28 11.34 -10.37
C LEU A 145 -15.87 10.93 -9.02
N LEU A 146 -15.30 9.93 -8.35
CA LEU A 146 -15.86 9.39 -7.11
C LEU A 146 -15.99 10.45 -5.99
N PRO A 147 -14.96 11.27 -5.68
CA PRO A 147 -15.07 12.33 -4.67
C PRO A 147 -16.22 13.31 -4.95
N TRP A 148 -16.47 13.62 -6.22
CA TRP A 148 -17.58 14.49 -6.62
C TRP A 148 -18.93 13.86 -6.29
N PHE A 149 -19.11 12.56 -6.55
CA PHE A 149 -20.34 11.86 -6.19
C PHE A 149 -20.52 11.71 -4.68
N ILE A 150 -19.48 11.29 -3.95
CA ILE A 150 -19.59 11.01 -2.51
C ILE A 150 -19.51 12.27 -1.63
N GLY A 151 -19.13 13.41 -2.21
CA GLY A 151 -18.83 14.66 -1.50
C GLY A 151 -19.94 15.12 -0.55
N LYS A 152 -21.21 15.00 -0.96
CA LYS A 152 -22.35 15.38 -0.12
C LYS A 152 -22.47 14.56 1.17
N TRP A 153 -22.06 13.28 1.14
CA TRP A 153 -22.09 12.42 2.32
C TRP A 153 -20.84 12.57 3.18
N THR A 154 -19.70 12.89 2.58
CA THR A 154 -18.43 13.10 3.30
C THR A 154 -18.31 14.52 3.88
N ALA A 155 -19.03 15.51 3.35
CA ALA A 155 -19.07 16.87 3.91
C ALA A 155 -19.97 17.00 5.14
N GLY A 156 -20.86 16.03 5.38
CA GLY A 156 -21.78 16.05 6.51
C GLY A 156 -21.13 15.79 7.87
N SER A 157 -21.96 15.69 8.91
CA SER A 157 -21.54 15.48 10.30
C SER A 157 -20.98 14.09 10.61
N GLY A 158 -21.15 13.11 9.71
CA GLY A 158 -20.72 11.73 9.90
C GLY A 158 -19.97 11.14 8.72
N PRO A 159 -18.81 11.73 8.31
CA PRO A 159 -18.04 11.23 7.17
C PRO A 159 -17.63 9.76 7.32
N LEU A 160 -17.32 9.32 8.55
CA LEU A 160 -16.92 7.94 8.84
C LEU A 160 -18.05 6.92 8.65
N ASN A 161 -19.32 7.34 8.49
CA ASN A 161 -20.37 6.40 8.09
C ASN A 161 -20.13 5.83 6.69
N VAL A 162 -19.56 6.64 5.77
CA VAL A 162 -19.16 6.17 4.43
C VAL A 162 -18.03 5.15 4.55
N PHE A 163 -17.06 5.40 5.44
CA PHE A 163 -16.00 4.44 5.75
C PHE A 163 -16.59 3.11 6.25
N LEU A 164 -17.51 3.16 7.23
CA LEU A 164 -18.13 1.97 7.82
C LEU A 164 -18.97 1.18 6.80
N LEU A 165 -19.60 1.84 5.83
CA LEU A 165 -20.33 1.17 4.76
C LEU A 165 -19.40 0.54 3.72
N ALA A 166 -18.33 1.24 3.34
CA ALA A 166 -17.38 0.78 2.33
C ALA A 166 -16.46 -0.34 2.84
N TYR A 167 -16.18 -0.40 4.15
CA TYR A 167 -15.27 -1.38 4.76
C TYR A 167 -15.64 -2.86 4.48
N PRO A 168 -16.87 -3.34 4.80
CA PRO A 168 -17.24 -4.73 4.52
C PRO A 168 -17.28 -5.03 3.02
N TYR A 169 -17.69 -4.06 2.20
CA TYR A 169 -17.67 -4.20 0.75
C TYR A 169 -16.23 -4.35 0.22
N ARG A 170 -15.25 -3.64 0.78
CA ARG A 170 -13.84 -3.82 0.42
C ARG A 170 -13.30 -5.19 0.82
N ILE A 171 -13.67 -5.73 1.98
CA ILE A 171 -13.30 -7.11 2.38
C ILE A 171 -13.87 -8.11 1.37
N PHE A 172 -15.14 -7.96 1.01
CA PHE A 172 -15.79 -8.81 0.01
C PHE A 172 -15.07 -8.77 -1.34
N MET A 173 -14.67 -7.58 -1.82
CA MET A 173 -13.87 -7.45 -3.04
C MET A 173 -12.51 -8.15 -2.95
N GLY A 174 -11.89 -8.24 -1.76
CA GLY A 174 -10.68 -9.04 -1.54
C GLY A 174 -10.91 -10.53 -1.78
N GLY A 175 -12.06 -11.06 -1.37
CA GLY A 175 -12.48 -12.42 -1.70
C GLY A 175 -12.70 -12.63 -3.20
N ILE A 176 -13.32 -11.66 -3.89
CA ILE A 176 -13.47 -11.69 -5.36
C ILE A 176 -12.10 -11.72 -6.04
N PHE A 177 -11.15 -10.91 -5.59
CA PHE A 177 -9.80 -10.91 -6.15
C PHE A 177 -9.13 -12.27 -5.97
N ALA A 178 -9.24 -12.89 -4.79
CA ALA A 178 -8.73 -14.24 -4.59
C ALA A 178 -9.38 -15.26 -5.53
N ALA A 179 -10.70 -15.21 -5.72
CA ALA A 179 -11.40 -16.08 -6.68
C ALA A 179 -10.95 -15.84 -8.13
N LEU A 180 -10.77 -14.58 -8.54
CA LEU A 180 -10.27 -14.23 -9.87
C LEU A 180 -8.83 -14.70 -10.09
N VAL A 181 -7.96 -14.60 -9.07
CA VAL A 181 -6.59 -15.15 -9.12
C VAL A 181 -6.64 -16.67 -9.31
N TRP A 182 -7.52 -17.37 -8.60
CA TRP A 182 -7.68 -18.82 -8.74
C TRP A 182 -8.18 -19.22 -10.13
N TRP A 183 -9.07 -18.41 -10.73
CA TRP A 183 -9.64 -18.70 -12.04
C TRP A 183 -8.72 -18.31 -13.21
N THR A 184 -7.85 -17.31 -13.02
CA THR A 184 -6.94 -16.75 -14.03
C THR A 184 -6.18 -17.79 -14.87
N PRO A 185 -5.58 -18.87 -14.30
CA PRO A 185 -4.89 -19.88 -15.08
C PRO A 185 -5.74 -20.56 -16.17
N SER A 186 -7.06 -20.60 -16.01
CA SER A 186 -7.98 -21.24 -16.97
C SER A 186 -8.11 -20.45 -18.28
N PHE A 187 -7.73 -19.17 -18.29
CA PHE A 187 -7.75 -18.29 -19.47
C PHE A 187 -6.38 -18.14 -20.12
N ARG A 188 -5.41 -19.00 -19.75
CA ARG A 188 -4.07 -18.97 -20.31
C ARG A 188 -4.07 -19.52 -21.73
N THR A 189 -3.57 -18.71 -22.66
CA THR A 189 -3.28 -19.04 -24.06
C THR A 189 -1.77 -19.29 -24.20
N GLU A 190 -1.29 -19.79 -25.35
CA GLU A 190 0.13 -20.14 -25.57
C GLU A 190 1.12 -19.01 -25.23
N ARG A 191 0.75 -17.75 -25.51
CA ARG A 191 1.64 -16.58 -25.35
C ARG A 191 1.17 -15.54 -24.33
N ASP A 192 -0.11 -15.56 -23.95
CA ASP A 192 -0.72 -14.53 -23.10
C ASP A 192 -2.02 -15.08 -22.49
N PHE A 193 -2.83 -14.22 -21.88
CA PHE A 193 -4.17 -14.52 -21.41
C PHE A 193 -5.24 -14.01 -22.37
N SER A 194 -6.43 -14.61 -22.33
CA SER A 194 -7.59 -14.15 -23.10
C SER A 194 -7.94 -12.68 -22.78
N PHE A 195 -8.33 -11.92 -23.80
CA PHE A 195 -8.79 -10.53 -23.66
C PHE A 195 -9.92 -10.38 -22.62
N ILE A 196 -10.82 -11.36 -22.56
CA ILE A 196 -11.94 -11.38 -21.61
C ILE A 196 -11.44 -11.32 -20.16
N LEU A 197 -10.33 -11.99 -19.84
CA LEU A 197 -9.76 -11.97 -18.50
C LEU A 197 -9.33 -10.54 -18.10
N TYR A 198 -8.72 -9.80 -19.04
CA TYR A 198 -8.31 -8.42 -18.78
C TYR A 198 -9.51 -7.51 -18.52
N VAL A 199 -10.60 -7.67 -19.28
CA VAL A 199 -11.86 -6.94 -19.04
C VAL A 199 -12.44 -7.26 -17.66
N LEU A 200 -12.47 -8.54 -17.28
CA LEU A 200 -12.94 -8.97 -15.94
C LEU A 200 -12.12 -8.34 -14.81
N TRP A 201 -10.79 -8.33 -14.94
CA TRP A 201 -9.91 -7.68 -13.97
C TRP A 201 -10.14 -6.18 -13.89
N ILE A 202 -10.28 -5.48 -15.02
CA ILE A 202 -10.56 -4.03 -15.02
C ILE A 202 -11.87 -3.74 -14.30
N VAL A 203 -12.95 -4.48 -14.61
CA VAL A 203 -14.25 -4.30 -13.95
C VAL A 203 -14.13 -4.56 -12.44
N ALA A 204 -13.48 -5.65 -12.04
CA ALA A 204 -13.26 -5.97 -10.63
C ALA A 204 -12.43 -4.87 -9.92
N TYR A 205 -11.38 -4.36 -10.56
CA TYR A 205 -10.60 -3.24 -10.03
C TYR A 205 -11.43 -1.96 -9.90
N CYS A 206 -12.30 -1.63 -10.85
CA CYS A 206 -13.21 -0.49 -10.73
C CYS A 206 -14.08 -0.60 -9.48
N PHE A 207 -14.70 -1.76 -9.26
CA PHE A 207 -15.52 -2.02 -8.07
C PHE A 207 -14.71 -1.96 -6.76
N HIS A 208 -13.50 -2.52 -6.75
CA HIS A 208 -12.59 -2.42 -5.61
C HIS A 208 -12.20 -0.96 -5.32
N GLN A 209 -11.93 -0.18 -6.37
CA GLN A 209 -11.53 1.22 -6.24
C GLN A 209 -12.62 2.10 -5.65
N VAL A 210 -13.89 1.87 -5.99
CA VAL A 210 -15.02 2.57 -5.36
C VAL A 210 -14.97 2.41 -3.83
N ALA A 211 -14.74 1.20 -3.33
CA ALA A 211 -14.63 0.94 -1.89
C ALA A 211 -13.42 1.66 -1.28
N SER A 212 -12.25 1.49 -1.91
CA SER A 212 -10.98 2.01 -1.42
C SER A 212 -10.98 3.54 -1.35
N TYR A 213 -11.43 4.21 -2.40
CA TYR A 213 -11.50 5.67 -2.44
C TYR A 213 -12.60 6.22 -1.53
N SER A 214 -13.75 5.54 -1.39
CA SER A 214 -14.78 5.95 -0.42
C SER A 214 -14.23 5.96 1.00
N MET A 215 -13.45 4.94 1.38
CA MET A 215 -12.77 4.90 2.67
C MET A 215 -11.70 5.98 2.81
N PHE A 216 -10.90 6.22 1.76
CA PHE A 216 -9.85 7.23 1.80
C PHE A 216 -10.43 8.64 1.96
N VAL A 217 -11.38 9.04 1.12
CA VAL A 217 -11.98 10.38 1.13
C VAL A 217 -12.74 10.63 2.43
N SER A 218 -13.49 9.65 2.94
CA SER A 218 -14.19 9.80 4.22
C SER A 218 -13.25 9.98 5.40
N MET A 219 -12.12 9.25 5.43
CA MET A 219 -11.10 9.44 6.48
C MET A 219 -10.43 10.82 6.37
N MET A 220 -10.09 11.25 5.15
CA MET A 220 -9.52 12.58 4.91
C MET A 220 -10.48 13.70 5.30
N ALA A 221 -11.76 13.57 4.96
CA ALA A 221 -12.78 14.54 5.34
C ALA A 221 -12.94 14.61 6.87
N PHE A 222 -12.93 13.46 7.55
CA PHE A 222 -12.97 13.46 9.01
C PHE A 222 -11.73 14.11 9.62
N ASN A 223 -10.54 13.78 9.14
CA ASN A 223 -9.28 14.38 9.57
C ASN A 223 -9.30 15.91 9.43
N ALA A 224 -9.84 16.42 8.31
CA ALA A 224 -10.00 17.86 8.09
C ALA A 224 -10.92 18.51 9.10
N GLN A 225 -12.03 17.85 9.45
CA GLN A 225 -13.00 18.40 10.39
C GLN A 225 -12.52 18.40 11.85
N VAL A 226 -11.64 17.46 12.24
CA VAL A 226 -11.11 17.38 13.61
C VAL A 226 -9.84 18.21 13.83
N SER A 227 -9.13 18.54 12.76
CA SER A 227 -7.86 19.27 12.87
C SER A 227 -8.11 20.71 13.35
N ASP A 228 -7.29 21.16 14.30
CA ASP A 228 -7.37 22.50 14.85
C ASP A 228 -6.99 23.54 13.79
N PRO A 229 -7.85 24.52 13.44
CA PRO A 229 -7.55 25.53 12.44
C PRO A 229 -6.25 26.30 12.68
N LYS A 230 -5.88 26.56 13.94
CA LYS A 230 -4.67 27.32 14.29
C LYS A 230 -3.38 26.60 13.86
N ILE A 231 -3.45 25.29 13.70
CA ILE A 231 -2.31 24.40 13.37
C ILE A 231 -2.71 23.30 12.38
N GLY A 232 -3.63 23.63 11.47
CA GLY A 232 -4.31 22.65 10.61
C GLY A 232 -3.33 21.86 9.75
N GLY A 233 -2.32 22.52 9.19
CA GLY A 233 -1.30 21.88 8.36
C GLY A 233 -0.49 20.80 9.11
N THR A 234 0.03 21.15 10.28
CA THR A 234 0.81 20.23 11.13
C THR A 234 -0.04 19.05 11.61
N TYR A 235 -1.27 19.34 12.06
CA TYR A 235 -2.21 18.34 12.55
C TYR A 235 -2.59 17.33 11.45
N MET A 236 -2.95 17.84 10.27
CA MET A 236 -3.30 17.01 9.11
C MET A 236 -2.14 16.16 8.61
N THR A 237 -0.92 16.71 8.64
CA THR A 237 0.29 15.98 8.24
C THR A 237 0.57 14.81 9.17
N LEU A 238 0.41 14.98 10.49
CA LEU A 238 0.52 13.88 11.46
C LEU A 238 -0.48 12.76 11.13
N LEU A 239 -1.77 13.10 10.95
CA LEU A 239 -2.82 12.14 10.66
C LEU A 239 -2.59 11.39 9.34
N ASN A 240 -2.12 12.10 8.30
CA ASN A 240 -1.76 11.49 7.02
C ASN A 240 -0.57 10.55 7.14
N THR A 241 0.43 10.91 7.94
CA THR A 241 1.60 10.06 8.22
C THR A 241 1.16 8.75 8.88
N LEU A 242 0.30 8.83 9.89
CA LEU A 242 -0.27 7.65 10.55
C LEU A 242 -1.14 6.80 9.61
N ASN A 243 -1.96 7.44 8.76
CA ASN A 243 -2.79 6.74 7.78
C ASN A 243 -1.96 5.98 6.72
N ASN A 244 -0.84 6.57 6.29
CA ASN A 244 0.10 5.96 5.36
C ASN A 244 0.86 4.82 6.02
N LEU A 245 1.34 5.01 7.25
CA LEU A 245 1.98 3.96 8.04
C LEU A 245 1.04 2.76 8.17
N GLY A 246 -0.20 3.00 8.60
CA GLY A 246 -1.25 1.99 8.76
C GLY A 246 -1.62 1.23 7.49
N GLY A 247 -1.38 1.79 6.30
CA GLY A 247 -1.55 1.10 5.03
C GLY A 247 -0.35 0.25 4.61
N ASN A 248 0.86 0.69 4.92
CA ASN A 248 2.08 0.06 4.42
C ASN A 248 2.58 -1.09 5.32
N TRP A 249 2.54 -0.94 6.65
CA TRP A 249 3.07 -1.99 7.53
C TRP A 249 2.34 -3.34 7.40
N PRO A 250 1.00 -3.41 7.18
CA PRO A 250 0.34 -4.70 7.02
C PRO A 250 0.75 -5.40 5.72
N VAL A 251 0.97 -4.64 4.64
CA VAL A 251 1.46 -5.18 3.37
C VAL A 251 2.85 -5.79 3.56
N THR A 252 3.76 -5.07 4.19
CA THR A 252 5.12 -5.56 4.49
C THR A 252 5.08 -6.82 5.35
N LEU A 253 4.25 -6.84 6.40
CA LEU A 253 4.12 -8.00 7.28
C LEU A 253 3.56 -9.23 6.55
N VAL A 254 2.52 -9.05 5.74
CA VAL A 254 1.93 -10.17 5.00
C VAL A 254 2.91 -10.71 3.97
N LEU A 255 3.65 -9.84 3.27
CA LEU A 255 4.68 -10.27 2.33
C LEU A 255 5.84 -11.00 3.03
N SER A 256 6.26 -10.58 4.21
CA SER A 256 7.32 -11.28 4.95
C SER A 256 6.88 -12.64 5.49
N LEU A 257 5.58 -12.81 5.74
CA LEU A 257 4.99 -14.09 6.17
C LEU A 257 4.58 -15.00 5.01
N ALA A 258 4.53 -14.51 3.77
CA ALA A 258 4.00 -15.24 2.62
C ALA A 258 4.71 -16.60 2.37
N ASP A 259 6.04 -16.64 2.53
CA ASP A 259 6.83 -17.87 2.36
C ASP A 259 6.54 -18.90 3.46
N TYR A 260 6.29 -18.43 4.70
CA TYR A 260 5.93 -19.30 5.82
C TYR A 260 4.49 -19.83 5.73
N LEU A 261 3.61 -19.07 5.08
CA LEU A 261 2.23 -19.49 4.81
C LEU A 261 2.11 -20.44 3.62
N SER A 262 3.19 -20.59 2.83
CA SER A 262 3.20 -21.44 1.64
C SER A 262 3.76 -22.82 1.97
N TYR A 263 3.16 -23.86 1.39
CA TYR A 263 3.62 -25.23 1.53
C TYR A 263 3.91 -25.85 0.16
N TYR A 264 5.12 -26.39 0.03
CA TYR A 264 5.69 -26.91 -1.20
C TYR A 264 6.04 -28.39 -1.06
N ILE A 265 5.70 -29.18 -2.08
CA ILE A 265 6.00 -30.62 -2.16
C ILE A 265 6.83 -30.89 -3.41
N CYS A 266 7.85 -31.75 -3.25
CA CYS A 266 8.65 -32.25 -4.35
C CYS A 266 7.94 -33.45 -5.01
N PHE A 267 7.66 -33.32 -6.31
CA PHE A 267 7.08 -34.37 -7.15
C PHE A 267 8.09 -34.87 -8.18
N THR A 268 8.06 -36.17 -8.46
CA THR A 268 8.87 -36.74 -9.54
C THR A 268 8.41 -36.21 -10.90
N LYS A 269 9.34 -35.84 -11.78
CA LYS A 269 8.97 -35.33 -13.10
C LYS A 269 8.27 -36.43 -13.91
N GLY A 270 7.01 -36.18 -14.30
CA GLY A 270 6.17 -37.14 -15.04
C GLY A 270 5.40 -38.13 -14.16
N SER A 271 5.57 -38.10 -12.84
CA SER A 271 4.82 -38.92 -11.88
C SER A 271 4.29 -38.05 -10.75
N LYS A 272 3.00 -38.19 -10.39
CA LYS A 272 2.40 -37.46 -9.26
C LYS A 272 2.81 -38.03 -7.88
N SER A 273 3.86 -38.85 -7.81
CA SER A 273 4.38 -39.35 -6.54
C SER A 273 5.06 -38.23 -5.74
N SER A 274 4.51 -37.92 -4.57
CA SER A 274 5.10 -36.99 -3.61
C SER A 274 6.29 -37.64 -2.90
N LEU A 275 7.45 -37.00 -2.91
CA LEU A 275 8.67 -37.50 -2.27
C LEU A 275 8.80 -36.95 -0.84
N TYR A 276 8.89 -35.62 -0.71
CA TYR A 276 9.08 -34.92 0.56
C TYR A 276 8.73 -33.42 0.42
N SER A 277 8.61 -32.70 1.53
CA SER A 277 8.36 -31.25 1.54
C SER A 277 9.60 -30.45 1.14
N CYS A 278 9.46 -29.46 0.27
CA CYS A 278 10.56 -28.64 -0.24
C CYS A 278 10.49 -27.16 0.21
N ASN A 279 9.91 -26.89 1.39
CA ASN A 279 9.81 -25.53 1.96
C ASN A 279 11.18 -24.89 2.23
N ALA A 280 12.15 -25.66 2.71
CA ALA A 280 13.50 -25.15 2.91
C ALA A 280 14.20 -25.00 1.55
N LYS A 281 14.93 -23.88 1.36
CA LYS A 281 15.65 -23.59 0.12
C LYS A 281 16.58 -24.75 -0.31
N VAL A 282 17.28 -25.37 0.66
CA VAL A 282 18.15 -26.53 0.43
C VAL A 282 17.37 -27.72 -0.15
N LEU A 283 16.16 -27.99 0.35
CA LEU A 283 15.32 -29.10 -0.13
C LEU A 283 14.70 -28.79 -1.50
N SER A 284 14.32 -27.52 -1.75
CA SER A 284 13.91 -27.06 -3.09
C SER A 284 15.03 -27.24 -4.10
N ASP A 285 16.25 -26.85 -3.74
CA ASP A 285 17.41 -26.93 -4.64
C ASP A 285 17.78 -28.39 -4.89
N GLN A 286 17.77 -29.25 -3.86
CA GLN A 286 17.95 -30.70 -4.01
C GLN A 286 16.89 -31.32 -4.93
N CYS A 287 15.61 -30.98 -4.74
CA CYS A 287 14.51 -31.46 -5.59
C CYS A 287 14.76 -31.10 -7.07
N LYS A 288 15.11 -29.84 -7.33
CA LYS A 288 15.41 -29.35 -8.69
C LYS A 288 16.67 -29.99 -9.28
N SER A 289 17.71 -30.20 -8.48
CA SER A 289 18.95 -30.87 -8.88
C SER A 289 18.73 -32.35 -9.26
N SER A 290 17.80 -33.03 -8.60
CA SER A 290 17.39 -34.40 -8.96
C SER A 290 16.48 -34.48 -10.19
N GLY A 291 16.22 -33.36 -10.87
CA GLY A 291 15.33 -33.30 -12.03
C GLY A 291 13.84 -33.35 -11.67
N ASN A 292 13.49 -33.26 -10.39
CA ASN A 292 12.12 -33.25 -9.88
C ASN A 292 11.56 -31.81 -9.84
N VAL A 293 10.26 -31.67 -9.60
CA VAL A 293 9.56 -30.37 -9.57
C VAL A 293 9.05 -30.10 -8.16
N CYS A 294 9.47 -28.98 -7.59
CA CYS A 294 8.95 -28.48 -6.31
C CYS A 294 7.75 -27.58 -6.61
N GLU A 295 6.54 -28.10 -6.40
CA GLU A 295 5.28 -27.41 -6.67
C GLU A 295 4.64 -26.90 -5.38
N VAL A 296 3.93 -25.77 -5.48
CA VAL A 296 3.14 -25.23 -4.37
C VAL A 296 1.83 -25.99 -4.25
N VAL A 297 1.56 -26.54 -3.05
CA VAL A 297 0.33 -27.28 -2.76
C VAL A 297 -0.65 -26.39 -1.99
N ILE A 298 -0.13 -25.64 -1.01
CA ILE A 298 -0.90 -24.61 -0.30
C ILE A 298 -0.26 -23.27 -0.60
N ASP A 299 -1.02 -22.42 -1.28
CA ASP A 299 -0.56 -21.08 -1.62
C ASP A 299 -0.75 -20.13 -0.44
N GLY A 300 0.35 -19.56 0.05
CA GLY A 300 0.31 -18.58 1.13
C GLY A 300 -0.55 -17.37 0.79
N TYR A 301 -0.77 -17.06 -0.49
CA TYR A 301 -1.69 -16.00 -0.92
C TYR A 301 -3.13 -16.22 -0.43
N TYR A 302 -3.72 -17.39 -0.66
CA TYR A 302 -5.12 -17.65 -0.28
C TYR A 302 -5.27 -17.71 1.23
N VAL A 303 -4.28 -18.30 1.92
CA VAL A 303 -4.24 -18.34 3.39
C VAL A 303 -4.14 -16.92 3.95
N ALA A 304 -3.26 -16.07 3.40
CA ALA A 304 -3.10 -14.69 3.83
C ALA A 304 -4.37 -13.86 3.60
N VAL A 305 -5.01 -13.98 2.43
CA VAL A 305 -6.28 -13.27 2.15
C VAL A 305 -7.37 -13.70 3.11
N ALA A 306 -7.50 -15.01 3.40
CA ALA A 306 -8.46 -15.51 4.38
C ALA A 306 -8.18 -14.98 5.79
N LEU A 307 -6.94 -15.06 6.26
CA LEU A 307 -6.53 -14.56 7.58
C LEU A 307 -6.77 -13.06 7.72
N CYS A 308 -6.32 -12.26 6.75
CA CYS A 308 -6.56 -10.81 6.72
C CYS A 308 -8.05 -10.48 6.72
N SER A 309 -8.86 -11.21 5.95
CA SER A 309 -10.32 -11.00 5.90
C SER A 309 -10.98 -11.30 7.24
N VAL A 310 -10.59 -12.39 7.92
CA VAL A 310 -11.10 -12.74 9.26
C VAL A 310 -10.71 -11.67 10.28
N ILE A 311 -9.44 -11.26 10.30
CA ILE A 311 -8.96 -10.17 11.16
C ILE A 311 -9.74 -8.89 10.88
N GLY A 312 -10.00 -8.57 9.62
CA GLY A 312 -10.79 -7.42 9.20
C GLY A 312 -12.23 -7.45 9.69
N ILE A 313 -12.89 -8.61 9.63
CA ILE A 313 -14.26 -8.77 10.14
C ILE A 313 -14.30 -8.57 11.67
N ILE A 314 -13.32 -9.13 12.39
CA ILE A 314 -13.20 -8.96 13.84
C ILE A 314 -12.95 -7.47 14.17
N TRP A 315 -12.01 -6.84 13.47
CA TRP A 315 -11.69 -5.43 13.63
C TRP A 315 -12.92 -4.54 13.37
N PHE A 316 -13.65 -4.81 12.28
CA PHE A 316 -14.85 -4.07 11.93
C PHE A 316 -15.88 -4.15 13.05
N LYS A 317 -16.19 -5.35 13.56
CA LYS A 317 -17.15 -5.52 14.68
C LYS A 317 -16.70 -4.81 15.95
N ALA A 318 -15.41 -4.90 16.29
CA ALA A 318 -14.87 -4.29 17.51
C ALA A 318 -14.87 -2.74 17.45
N PHE A 319 -14.53 -2.17 16.29
CA PHE A 319 -14.37 -0.72 16.13
C PHE A 319 -15.62 -0.01 15.60
N PHE A 320 -16.64 -0.72 15.09
CA PHE A 320 -17.86 -0.12 14.53
C PHE A 320 -18.50 0.91 15.47
N ASN A 321 -18.79 0.49 16.71
CA ASN A 321 -19.41 1.37 17.70
C ASN A 321 -18.44 2.48 18.17
N LYS A 322 -17.14 2.20 18.23
CA LYS A 322 -16.14 3.20 18.61
C LYS A 322 -15.99 4.29 17.55
N ILE A 323 -15.94 3.94 16.28
CA ILE A 323 -15.93 4.89 15.15
C ILE A 323 -17.21 5.75 15.18
N LYS A 324 -18.37 5.13 15.41
CA LYS A 324 -19.64 5.87 15.55
C LYS A 324 -19.65 6.82 16.75
N CYS A 325 -19.00 6.47 17.85
CA CYS A 325 -18.84 7.35 19.00
C CYS A 325 -17.84 8.47 18.71
N LEU A 326 -16.72 8.14 18.06
CA LEU A 326 -15.62 9.06 17.73
C LEU A 326 -16.11 10.22 16.87
N GLN A 327 -16.97 9.95 15.88
CA GLN A 327 -17.53 11.00 15.02
C GLN A 327 -18.52 11.94 15.73
N LYS A 328 -19.05 11.56 16.90
CA LYS A 328 -19.97 12.39 17.69
C LYS A 328 -19.25 13.30 18.69
N ILE A 329 -17.95 13.11 18.89
CA ILE A 329 -17.17 13.91 19.84
C ILE A 329 -17.13 15.36 19.34
N PRO A 330 -17.48 16.35 20.19
CA PRO A 330 -17.41 17.76 19.84
C PRO A 330 -16.01 18.15 19.34
N ARG A 331 -15.94 19.03 18.34
CA ARG A 331 -14.66 19.43 17.74
C ARG A 331 -13.72 20.13 18.71
N THR A 332 -14.24 20.71 19.79
CA THR A 332 -13.46 21.31 20.88
C THR A 332 -12.52 20.32 21.55
N ASP A 333 -12.96 19.06 21.71
CA ASP A 333 -12.19 18.03 22.42
C ASP A 333 -11.02 17.48 21.57
N TRP A 334 -10.96 17.88 20.30
CA TRP A 334 -9.87 17.55 19.37
C TRP A 334 -8.81 18.66 19.27
N ARG A 335 -9.05 19.81 19.90
CA ARG A 335 -8.19 20.99 19.84
C ARG A 335 -7.32 21.05 21.08
N VAL A 336 -6.06 21.43 20.90
CA VAL A 336 -5.14 21.70 22.03
C VAL A 336 -5.47 23.06 22.62
N PHE A 337 -5.80 24.03 21.76
CA PHE A 337 -6.25 25.34 22.17
C PHE A 337 -7.78 25.29 22.35
N SER A 338 -8.23 24.98 23.56
CA SER A 338 -9.64 25.16 23.92
C SER A 338 -9.98 26.64 23.87
N LYS A 339 -11.10 26.98 23.24
CA LYS A 339 -11.74 28.28 23.37
C LYS A 339 -11.92 28.69 24.83
#